data_AF-A0A2Z6P784-F1
#
_entry.id   AF-A0A2Z6P784-F1
#
_cell.length_a   1.000
_cell.length_b   1.000
_cell.length_c   1.000
_cell.angle_alpha   90.00
_cell.angle_beta   90.00
_cell.angle_gamma   90.00
#
_symmetry.space_group_name_H-M   'P 1'
#
loop_
_entity.id
_entity.type
_entity.pdbx_description
1 polymer ?
#
loop_
_entity_poly.entity_id
_entity_poly.type
_entity_poly.pdbx_seq_one_letter_code
_entity_poly.pdbx_strand_id
1 'polypeptide(L)'
;MLEVRQIPRTFSSGGHYLDSFILPLIEETRMELCSSIKMVSKAPAWEITDIELSNDYEPPLDLFYKIEIKIVANTYEDGDIFEPEPGQLIALTDRRPTCIDDLSKPGNSYSIASIKKVRKKENDEDVYEAKILTSKPIELKQYWQKGATYIYGFGVYLCNMTTFIRIWNALNSDPDGPSIHIIKQLLQPDSGVRK
;
A
#
# COMPACT_ATOMS: atom_id res chain seq x y z
N MET A 1 10.87 16.36 7.81
CA MET A 1 11.73 15.26 7.33
C MET A 1 12.17 14.49 8.56
N LEU A 2 12.03 13.17 8.61
CA LEU A 2 12.56 12.38 9.73
C LEU A 2 14.09 12.36 9.59
N GLU A 3 14.82 12.58 10.68
CA GLU A 3 16.28 12.53 10.67
C GLU A 3 16.72 11.06 10.76
N VAL A 4 17.10 10.48 9.62
CA VAL A 4 17.61 9.10 9.55
C VAL A 4 19.07 9.09 10.01
N ARG A 5 19.34 8.45 11.14
CA ARG A 5 20.70 8.21 11.61
C ARG A 5 21.34 7.07 10.82
N GLN A 6 22.66 7.14 10.65
CA GLN A 6 23.41 6.04 10.07
C GLN A 6 23.24 4.78 10.92
N ILE A 7 22.95 3.64 10.28
CA ILE A 7 22.88 2.34 10.97
C ILE A 7 24.26 2.06 11.60
N PRO A 8 24.32 1.76 12.91
CA PRO A 8 25.57 1.43 13.58
C PRO A 8 26.28 0.23 12.95
N ARG A 9 27.62 0.21 13.03
CA ARG A 9 28.42 -0.95 12.60
C ARG A 9 28.39 -2.10 13.62
N THR A 10 28.07 -1.80 14.87
CA THR A 10 27.97 -2.75 15.98
C THR A 10 26.76 -2.41 16.82
N PHE A 11 26.21 -3.41 17.52
CA PHE A 11 24.99 -3.24 18.29
C PHE A 11 25.18 -3.77 19.72
N SER A 12 24.66 -3.05 20.70
CA SER A 12 24.80 -3.41 22.12
C SER A 12 23.82 -4.50 22.57
N SER A 13 22.71 -4.69 21.85
CA SER A 13 21.70 -5.70 22.11
C SER A 13 20.88 -6.01 20.85
N GLY A 14 20.08 -7.09 20.91
CA GLY A 14 19.10 -7.39 19.86
C GLY A 14 18.06 -6.27 19.68
N GLY A 15 17.59 -5.65 20.77
CA GLY A 15 16.70 -4.48 20.70
C GLY A 15 17.37 -3.29 20.01
N HIS A 16 18.61 -2.97 20.37
CA HIS A 16 19.38 -1.91 19.70
C HIS A 16 19.57 -2.18 18.19
N TYR A 17 19.73 -3.45 17.81
CA TYR A 17 19.73 -3.86 16.40
C TYR A 17 18.39 -3.57 15.73
N LEU A 18 17.28 -4.09 16.25
CA LEU A 18 15.96 -3.93 15.63
C LEU A 18 15.56 -2.45 15.52
N ASP A 19 15.73 -1.68 16.60
CA ASP A 19 15.39 -0.26 16.64
C ASP A 19 16.17 0.58 15.62
N SER A 20 17.41 0.18 15.31
CA SER A 20 18.27 0.89 14.34
C SER A 20 17.72 0.87 12.92
N PHE A 21 16.81 -0.07 12.58
CA PHE A 21 16.21 -0.20 11.24
C PHE A 21 14.83 0.44 11.11
N ILE A 22 14.19 0.86 12.21
CA ILE A 22 12.83 1.43 12.18
C ILE A 22 12.78 2.71 11.33
N LEU A 23 13.64 3.70 11.62
CA LEU A 23 13.68 4.96 10.86
C LEU A 23 14.09 4.77 9.39
N PRO A 24 15.13 3.97 9.07
CA PRO A 24 15.43 3.60 7.68
C PRO A 24 14.23 2.99 6.93
N LEU A 25 13.49 2.06 7.55
CA LEU A 25 12.33 1.43 6.92
C LEU A 25 11.20 2.43 6.62
N ILE A 26 10.92 3.34 7.56
CA ILE A 26 9.93 4.41 7.36
C ILE A 26 10.35 5.32 6.20
N GLU A 27 11.63 5.71 6.15
CA GLU A 27 12.13 6.59 5.10
C GLU A 27 12.15 5.91 3.73
N GLU A 28 12.53 4.63 3.66
CA GLU A 28 12.45 3.82 2.45
C GLU A 28 11.01 3.72 1.93
N THR A 29 10.06 3.40 2.82
CA THR A 29 8.63 3.36 2.48
C THR A 29 8.13 4.71 1.99
N ARG A 30 8.58 5.81 2.62
CA ARG A 30 8.24 7.18 2.20
C ARG A 30 8.77 7.49 0.82
N MET A 31 10.02 7.14 0.52
CA MET A 31 10.64 7.37 -0.79
C MET A 31 9.91 6.60 -1.89
N GLU A 32 9.57 5.32 -1.64
CA GLU A 32 8.79 4.49 -2.56
C GLU A 32 7.44 5.14 -2.88
N LEU A 33 6.66 5.49 -1.84
CA LEU A 33 5.38 6.16 -2.02
C LEU A 33 5.50 7.50 -2.75
N CYS A 34 6.51 8.32 -2.41
CA CYS A 34 6.76 9.59 -3.10
C CYS A 34 7.10 9.37 -4.58
N SER A 35 7.85 8.32 -4.91
CA SER A 35 8.17 7.95 -6.30
C SER A 35 6.90 7.57 -7.06
N SER A 36 6.08 6.69 -6.47
CA SER A 36 4.83 6.24 -7.08
C SER A 36 3.83 7.38 -7.31
N ILE A 37 3.69 8.29 -6.34
CA ILE A 37 2.82 9.48 -6.48
C ILE A 37 3.29 10.37 -7.63
N LYS A 38 4.61 10.55 -7.81
CA LYS A 38 5.15 11.31 -8.95
C LYS A 38 4.84 10.64 -10.30
N MET A 39 4.70 9.31 -10.32
CA MET A 39 4.39 8.53 -11.51
C MET A 39 2.89 8.21 -11.67
N VAL A 40 2.01 8.78 -10.84
CA VAL A 40 0.58 8.40 -10.78
C VAL A 40 -0.14 8.45 -12.13
N SER A 41 0.22 9.40 -13.01
CA SER A 41 -0.35 9.53 -14.36
C SER A 41 -0.09 8.33 -15.28
N LYS A 42 0.99 7.60 -15.01
CA LYS A 42 1.43 6.41 -15.74
C LYS A 42 1.24 5.12 -14.95
N ALA A 43 0.66 5.21 -13.76
CA ALA A 43 0.42 4.03 -12.94
C ALA A 43 -0.72 3.19 -13.53
N PRO A 44 -0.73 1.87 -13.26
CA PRO A 44 -1.91 1.05 -13.45
C PRO A 44 -3.10 1.65 -12.71
N ALA A 45 -4.26 1.64 -13.37
CA ALA A 45 -5.50 2.15 -12.80
C ALA A 45 -6.67 1.27 -13.21
N TRP A 46 -7.64 1.17 -12.31
CA TRP A 46 -8.87 0.41 -12.49
C TRP A 46 -10.08 1.31 -12.30
N GLU A 47 -11.19 0.97 -12.96
CA GLU A 47 -12.48 1.62 -12.73
C GLU A 47 -13.13 1.03 -11.47
N ILE A 48 -13.65 1.90 -10.62
CA ILE A 48 -14.49 1.51 -9.48
C ILE A 48 -15.93 1.66 -9.91
N THR A 49 -16.63 0.55 -10.10
CA THR A 49 -18.01 0.51 -10.62
C THR A 49 -19.05 0.47 -9.51
N ASP A 50 -18.66 0.01 -8.33
CA ASP A 50 -19.51 0.02 -7.14
C ASP A 50 -18.72 0.22 -5.85
N ILE A 51 -19.38 0.79 -4.84
CA ILE A 51 -18.80 0.99 -3.52
C ILE A 51 -19.86 0.95 -2.42
N GLU A 52 -19.62 0.12 -1.41
CA GLU A 52 -20.48 -0.01 -0.24
C GLU A 52 -19.68 -0.06 1.05
N LEU A 53 -20.31 0.34 2.17
CA LEU A 53 -19.74 0.12 3.50
C LEU A 53 -19.60 -1.39 3.76
N SER A 54 -18.47 -1.78 4.32
CA SER A 54 -18.31 -3.16 4.80
C SER A 54 -19.04 -3.35 6.13
N ASN A 55 -19.43 -4.58 6.44
CA ASN A 55 -20.12 -4.91 7.69
C ASN A 55 -19.29 -4.61 8.95
N ASP A 56 -17.96 -4.52 8.80
CA ASP A 56 -17.00 -4.20 9.85
C ASP A 56 -16.50 -2.75 9.75
N TYR A 57 -17.28 -1.85 9.14
CA TYR A 57 -17.00 -0.43 9.17
C TYR A 57 -17.25 0.15 10.57
N GLU A 58 -16.18 0.52 11.27
CA GLU A 58 -16.22 1.07 12.63
C GLU A 58 -15.26 2.28 12.76
N PRO A 59 -15.76 3.51 12.52
CA PRO A 59 -14.96 4.72 12.67
C PRO A 59 -14.47 4.93 14.12
N PRO A 60 -13.29 5.57 14.32
CA PRO A 60 -12.48 6.23 13.31
C PRO A 60 -11.39 5.35 12.66
N LEU A 61 -11.15 4.15 13.17
CA LEU A 61 -10.00 3.32 12.78
C LEU A 61 -10.33 2.34 11.66
N ASP A 62 -11.50 1.72 11.70
CA ASP A 62 -11.87 0.61 10.81
C ASP A 62 -12.75 1.10 9.67
N LEU A 63 -12.17 1.94 8.80
CA LEU A 63 -12.85 2.50 7.64
C LEU A 63 -12.85 1.53 6.45
N PHE A 64 -13.55 0.40 6.61
CA PHE A 64 -13.63 -0.66 5.61
C PHE A 64 -14.79 -0.47 4.61
N TYR A 65 -14.48 -0.70 3.34
CA TYR A 65 -15.44 -0.68 2.25
C TYR A 65 -15.28 -1.93 1.41
N LYS A 66 -16.36 -2.33 0.74
CA LYS A 66 -16.28 -3.25 -0.39
C LYS A 66 -16.43 -2.42 -1.66
N ILE A 67 -15.62 -2.76 -2.65
CA ILE A 67 -15.62 -2.12 -3.96
C ILE A 67 -15.71 -3.18 -5.04
N GLU A 68 -16.34 -2.81 -6.14
CA GLU A 68 -16.23 -3.53 -7.39
C GLU A 68 -15.20 -2.82 -8.27
N ILE A 69 -14.22 -3.58 -8.73
CA ILE A 69 -13.11 -3.13 -9.56
C ILE A 69 -13.29 -3.76 -10.93
N LYS A 70 -13.43 -2.93 -11.96
CA LYS A 70 -13.38 -3.36 -13.35
C LYS A 70 -12.02 -3.08 -13.94
N ILE A 71 -11.36 -4.13 -14.42
CA ILE A 71 -10.16 -4.01 -15.22
C ILE A 71 -10.57 -3.42 -16.56
N VAL A 72 -10.08 -2.22 -16.84
CA VAL A 72 -10.09 -1.68 -18.19
C VAL A 72 -8.77 -2.08 -18.81
N ALA A 73 -8.80 -2.74 -19.96
CA ALA A 73 -7.60 -3.00 -20.74
C ALA A 73 -6.87 -1.67 -20.96
N ASN A 74 -5.82 -1.44 -20.17
CA ASN A 74 -5.00 -0.26 -20.33
C ASN A 74 -4.12 -0.49 -21.55
N THR A 75 -4.10 0.51 -22.42
CA THR A 75 -3.26 0.71 -23.60
C THR A 75 -1.76 0.82 -23.26
N TYR A 76 -1.23 -0.04 -22.39
CA TYR A 76 0.21 -0.24 -22.27
C TYR A 76 0.62 -1.29 -23.30
N GLU A 77 1.74 -1.03 -23.96
CA GLU A 77 2.14 -1.63 -25.25
C GLU A 77 2.44 -3.14 -25.22
N ASP A 78 2.20 -3.84 -24.11
CA ASP A 78 2.61 -5.25 -23.94
C ASP A 78 1.49 -6.20 -23.51
N GLY A 79 0.23 -5.75 -23.44
CA GLY A 79 -0.91 -6.65 -23.22
C GLY A 79 -1.02 -7.28 -21.82
N ASP A 80 -0.11 -6.98 -20.90
CA ASP A 80 -0.14 -7.47 -19.52
C ASP A 80 -1.25 -6.78 -18.71
N ILE A 81 -2.15 -7.59 -18.15
CA ILE A 81 -3.21 -7.16 -17.25
C ILE A 81 -2.63 -7.03 -15.84
N PHE A 82 -2.65 -5.82 -15.30
CA PHE A 82 -2.26 -5.60 -13.91
C PHE A 82 -3.48 -5.82 -12.99
N GLU A 83 -3.50 -6.94 -12.27
CA GLU A 83 -4.63 -7.34 -11.42
C GLU A 83 -4.56 -6.71 -10.01
N PRO A 84 -5.71 -6.45 -9.38
CA PRO A 84 -5.75 -6.01 -7.98
C PRO A 84 -5.36 -7.17 -7.05
N GLU A 85 -4.50 -6.90 -6.07
CA GLU A 85 -4.02 -7.91 -5.13
C GLU A 85 -4.03 -7.41 -3.67
N PRO A 86 -4.20 -8.30 -2.68
CA PRO A 86 -4.00 -7.95 -1.27
C PRO A 86 -2.62 -7.36 -1.00
N GLY A 87 -2.57 -6.31 -0.18
CA GLY A 87 -1.34 -5.61 0.17
C GLY A 87 -0.99 -4.45 -0.76
N GLN A 88 -1.63 -4.34 -1.93
CA GLN A 88 -1.52 -3.16 -2.78
C GLN A 88 -2.14 -1.94 -2.08
N LEU A 89 -1.45 -0.81 -2.19
CA LEU A 89 -1.90 0.51 -1.78
C LEU A 89 -2.31 1.29 -3.02
N ILE A 90 -3.46 1.93 -2.96
CA ILE A 90 -4.06 2.64 -4.09
C ILE A 90 -4.47 4.06 -3.68
N ALA A 91 -4.45 4.97 -4.64
CA ALA A 91 -5.14 6.25 -4.55
C ALA A 91 -6.54 6.11 -5.15
N LEU A 92 -7.57 6.33 -4.35
CA LEU A 92 -8.95 6.47 -4.80
C LEU A 92 -9.16 7.90 -5.29
N THR A 93 -9.62 8.05 -6.52
CA THR A 93 -9.77 9.33 -7.20
C THR A 93 -11.12 9.37 -7.93
N ASP A 94 -11.71 10.55 -8.08
CA ASP A 94 -12.96 10.70 -8.83
C ASP A 94 -12.74 10.59 -10.35
N ARG A 95 -11.53 10.90 -10.82
CA ARG A 95 -11.11 10.81 -12.22
C ARG A 95 -9.71 10.21 -12.30
N ARG A 96 -9.41 9.53 -13.42
CA ARG A 96 -8.06 9.04 -13.70
C ARG A 96 -7.07 10.20 -13.73
N PRO A 97 -6.03 10.21 -12.87
CA PRO A 97 -5.02 11.25 -12.87
C PRO A 97 -4.24 11.27 -14.18
N THR A 98 -3.97 12.47 -14.69
CA THR A 98 -3.16 12.74 -15.90
C THR A 98 -1.84 13.42 -15.55
N CYS A 99 -1.76 14.04 -14.38
CA CYS A 99 -0.53 14.55 -13.78
C CYS A 99 -0.59 14.45 -12.25
N ILE A 100 0.54 14.72 -11.59
CA ILE A 100 0.61 14.74 -10.12
C ILE A 100 -0.30 15.83 -9.51
N ASP A 101 -0.47 16.95 -10.20
CA ASP A 101 -1.27 18.08 -9.72
C ASP A 101 -2.76 17.73 -9.61
N ASP A 102 -3.22 16.70 -10.32
CA ASP A 102 -4.61 16.22 -10.21
C ASP A 102 -4.93 15.71 -8.79
N LEU A 103 -3.92 15.28 -8.02
CA LEU A 103 -4.07 14.83 -6.63
C LEU A 103 -4.09 16.00 -5.62
N SER A 104 -3.64 17.20 -6.00
CA SER A 104 -3.51 18.36 -5.11
C SER A 104 -4.51 19.48 -5.40
N LYS A 105 -5.35 19.32 -6.44
CA LYS A 105 -6.38 20.31 -6.81
C LYS A 105 -7.44 20.47 -5.72
N PRO A 106 -7.76 21.71 -5.31
CA PRO A 106 -8.90 21.98 -4.42
C PRO A 106 -10.19 21.40 -5.03
N GLY A 107 -10.88 20.53 -4.28
CA GLY A 107 -12.10 19.84 -4.74
C GLY A 107 -11.88 18.47 -5.39
N ASN A 108 -10.63 18.10 -5.70
CA ASN A 108 -10.24 16.74 -6.07
C ASN A 108 -9.52 16.09 -4.88
N SER A 109 -10.28 15.61 -3.92
CA SER A 109 -9.71 14.84 -2.81
C SER A 109 -9.47 13.40 -3.24
N TYR A 110 -8.21 12.96 -3.23
CA TYR A 110 -7.93 11.54 -3.24
C TYR A 110 -7.93 10.99 -1.80
N SER A 111 -8.24 9.70 -1.68
CA SER A 111 -8.10 8.93 -0.43
C SER A 111 -7.15 7.78 -0.67
N ILE A 112 -6.20 7.56 0.23
CA ILE A 112 -5.34 6.38 0.17
C ILE A 112 -6.13 5.20 0.74
N ALA A 113 -6.06 4.05 0.07
CA ALA A 113 -6.66 2.80 0.53
C ALA A 113 -5.70 1.62 0.36
N SER A 114 -5.80 0.64 1.26
CA SER A 114 -5.09 -0.64 1.21
C SER A 114 -6.06 -1.75 0.86
N ILE A 115 -5.76 -2.51 -0.17
CA ILE A 115 -6.52 -3.71 -0.55
C ILE A 115 -6.21 -4.82 0.45
N LYS A 116 -7.25 -5.36 1.09
CA LYS A 116 -7.14 -6.41 2.11
C LYS A 116 -7.53 -7.79 1.60
N LYS A 117 -8.55 -7.85 0.74
CA LYS A 117 -9.04 -9.07 0.12
C LYS A 117 -9.47 -8.75 -1.30
N VAL A 118 -9.29 -9.73 -2.18
CA VAL A 118 -9.73 -9.66 -3.57
C VAL A 118 -10.30 -11.02 -3.94
N ARG A 119 -11.39 -11.02 -4.71
CA ARG A 119 -11.89 -12.19 -5.41
C ARG A 119 -12.39 -11.79 -6.79
N LYS A 120 -12.19 -12.66 -7.77
CA LYS A 120 -12.73 -12.51 -9.11
C LYS A 120 -14.23 -12.84 -9.10
N LYS A 121 -15.06 -12.09 -9.84
CA LYS A 121 -16.49 -12.43 -9.98
C LYS A 121 -16.64 -13.67 -10.85
N GLU A 122 -17.54 -14.57 -10.46
CA GLU A 122 -17.77 -15.83 -11.19
C GLU A 122 -18.33 -15.61 -12.60
N ASN A 123 -19.08 -14.51 -12.81
CA ASN A 123 -19.80 -14.25 -14.06
C ASN A 123 -19.12 -13.21 -14.96
N ASP A 124 -18.00 -12.62 -14.54
CA ASP A 124 -17.28 -11.60 -15.29
C ASP A 124 -15.79 -11.64 -14.96
N GLU A 125 -14.98 -12.06 -15.94
CA GLU A 125 -13.55 -12.29 -15.74
C GLU A 125 -12.73 -11.01 -15.58
N ASP A 126 -13.27 -9.86 -15.95
CA ASP A 126 -12.58 -8.57 -15.84
C ASP A 126 -13.00 -7.81 -14.57
N VAL A 127 -13.87 -8.41 -13.75
CA VAL A 127 -14.44 -7.77 -12.56
C VAL A 127 -14.01 -8.49 -11.29
N TYR A 128 -13.56 -7.68 -10.33
CA TYR A 128 -13.08 -8.12 -9.04
C TYR A 128 -13.90 -7.45 -7.94
N GLU A 129 -14.20 -8.20 -6.90
CA GLU A 129 -14.69 -7.65 -5.65
C GLU A 129 -13.53 -7.56 -4.67
N ALA A 130 -13.32 -6.38 -4.11
CA ALA A 130 -12.26 -6.15 -3.15
C ALA A 130 -12.79 -5.55 -1.86
N LYS A 131 -12.15 -5.93 -0.75
CA LYS A 131 -12.32 -5.24 0.53
C LYS A 131 -11.12 -4.34 0.75
N ILE A 132 -11.37 -3.06 1.01
CA ILE A 132 -10.35 -2.05 1.21
C ILE A 132 -10.44 -1.42 2.60
N LEU A 133 -9.29 -1.04 3.16
CA LEU A 133 -9.18 -0.17 4.33
C LEU A 133 -8.74 1.21 3.86
N THR A 134 -9.45 2.26 4.24
CA THR A 134 -9.17 3.62 3.79
C THR A 134 -8.53 4.47 4.88
N SER A 135 -7.75 5.46 4.46
CA SER A 135 -7.09 6.44 5.35
C SER A 135 -8.05 7.47 5.94
N LYS A 136 -9.20 7.68 5.30
CA LYS A 136 -10.27 8.60 5.68
C LYS A 136 -11.56 8.17 4.98
N PRO A 137 -12.75 8.61 5.46
CA PRO A 137 -14.01 8.32 4.80
C PRO A 137 -13.97 8.68 3.31
N ILE A 138 -14.64 7.87 2.49
CA ILE A 138 -14.64 8.05 1.04
C ILE A 138 -15.69 9.07 0.62
N GLU A 139 -15.27 10.05 -0.18
CA GLU A 139 -16.13 11.01 -0.87
C GLU A 139 -15.93 10.88 -2.40
N LEU A 140 -16.49 9.82 -2.99
CA LEU A 140 -16.47 9.60 -4.44
C LEU A 140 -17.77 10.08 -5.09
N LYS A 141 -17.68 10.50 -6.35
CA LYS A 141 -18.83 10.95 -7.14
C LYS A 141 -19.16 9.91 -8.20
N GLN A 142 -20.42 9.52 -8.28
CA GLN A 142 -20.88 8.63 -9.33
C GLN A 142 -21.01 9.40 -10.66
N TYR A 143 -20.41 8.86 -11.71
CA TYR A 143 -20.47 9.35 -13.08
C TYR A 143 -21.15 8.31 -13.98
N TRP A 144 -22.04 8.78 -14.87
CA TRP A 144 -22.70 7.94 -15.86
C TRP A 144 -21.78 7.74 -17.05
N GLN A 145 -21.57 6.48 -17.48
CA GLN A 145 -20.91 6.17 -18.75
C GLN A 145 -21.94 5.74 -19.80
N LYS A 146 -21.66 6.07 -21.07
CA LYS A 146 -22.51 5.68 -22.20
C LYS A 146 -22.36 4.16 -22.42
N GLY A 147 -23.37 3.37 -22.05
CA GLY A 147 -23.30 1.91 -22.08
C GLY A 147 -23.90 1.17 -20.88
N ALA A 148 -24.62 1.88 -19.99
CA ALA A 148 -25.34 1.37 -18.82
C ALA A 148 -24.51 1.01 -17.57
N THR A 149 -23.19 1.25 -17.57
CA THR A 149 -22.35 1.07 -16.38
C THR A 149 -22.09 2.42 -15.69
N TYR A 150 -22.16 2.44 -14.36
CA TYR A 150 -21.78 3.59 -13.54
C TYR A 150 -20.34 3.45 -13.08
N ILE A 151 -19.63 4.58 -12.95
CA ILE A 151 -18.28 4.62 -12.39
C ILE A 151 -18.29 5.60 -11.22
N TYR A 152 -17.89 5.15 -10.03
CA TYR A 152 -17.69 6.00 -8.86
C TYR A 152 -16.34 6.71 -8.86
N GLY A 153 -15.35 6.12 -9.54
CA GLY A 153 -14.02 6.71 -9.63
C GLY A 153 -13.01 5.69 -10.12
N PHE A 154 -11.76 5.94 -9.76
CA PHE A 154 -10.61 5.13 -10.15
C PHE A 154 -9.78 4.76 -8.93
N GLY A 155 -9.35 3.50 -8.88
CA GLY A 155 -8.27 3.06 -8.01
C GLY A 155 -6.96 3.09 -8.79
N VAL A 156 -5.99 3.87 -8.34
CA VAL A 156 -4.69 4.01 -9.01
C VAL A 156 -3.60 3.38 -8.15
N TYR A 157 -2.84 2.44 -8.71
CA TYR A 157 -1.78 1.75 -7.98
C TYR A 157 -0.70 2.73 -7.51
N LEU A 158 -0.28 2.58 -6.25
CA LEU A 158 0.86 3.30 -5.68
C LEU A 158 2.01 2.34 -5.43
N CYS A 159 1.87 1.39 -4.50
CA CYS A 159 2.92 0.42 -4.19
C CYS A 159 2.32 -0.84 -3.54
N ASN A 160 3.11 -1.89 -3.39
CA ASN A 160 2.74 -3.06 -2.59
C ASN A 160 3.38 -2.99 -1.20
N MET A 161 2.55 -2.90 -0.15
CA MET A 161 3.00 -2.73 1.22
C MET A 161 3.41 -4.04 1.90
N THR A 162 3.23 -5.19 1.25
CA THR A 162 3.46 -6.52 1.86
C THR A 162 4.86 -6.67 2.42
N THR A 163 5.88 -6.27 1.67
CA THR A 163 7.29 -6.37 2.10
C THR A 163 7.56 -5.46 3.30
N PHE A 164 7.16 -4.19 3.22
CA PHE A 164 7.34 -3.22 4.30
C PHE A 164 6.64 -3.68 5.59
N ILE A 165 5.42 -4.21 5.50
CA ILE A 165 4.67 -4.76 6.65
C ILE A 165 5.38 -5.98 7.24
N ARG A 166 5.91 -6.89 6.41
CA ARG A 166 6.66 -8.06 6.89
C ARG A 166 7.92 -7.66 7.64
N ILE A 167 8.69 -6.71 7.11
CA ILE A 167 9.89 -6.19 7.77
C ILE A 167 9.50 -5.48 9.07
N TRP A 168 8.47 -4.63 9.05
CA TRP A 168 7.97 -3.95 10.25
C TRP A 168 7.60 -4.94 11.36
N ASN A 169 6.89 -6.02 11.02
CA ASN A 169 6.53 -7.06 11.98
C ASN A 169 7.75 -7.82 12.53
N ALA A 170 8.75 -8.07 11.68
CA ALA A 170 10.01 -8.68 12.11
C ALA A 170 10.81 -7.75 13.06
N LEU A 171 10.81 -6.44 12.79
CA LEU A 171 11.45 -5.44 13.65
C LEU A 171 10.74 -5.26 14.99
N ASN A 172 9.41 -5.41 15.02
CA ASN A 172 8.62 -5.32 16.26
C ASN A 172 8.35 -6.68 16.92
N SER A 173 9.13 -7.71 16.56
CA SER A 173 9.08 -9.01 17.23
C SER A 173 9.76 -8.96 18.60
N ASP A 174 9.44 -9.94 19.46
CA ASP A 174 10.02 -10.04 20.81
C ASP A 174 11.56 -10.01 20.77
N PRO A 175 12.21 -9.01 21.41
CA PRO A 175 13.68 -8.88 21.44
C PRO A 175 14.39 -10.00 22.22
N ASP A 176 13.63 -10.86 22.90
CA ASP A 176 14.11 -12.06 23.59
C ASP A 176 13.53 -13.37 23.01
N GLY A 177 12.76 -13.29 21.92
CA GLY A 177 12.13 -14.42 21.29
C GLY A 177 13.08 -15.35 20.50
N PRO A 178 12.62 -16.55 20.08
CA PRO A 178 13.46 -17.53 19.39
C PRO A 178 14.07 -17.02 18.07
N SER A 179 13.38 -16.13 17.36
CA SER A 179 13.80 -15.54 16.09
C SER A 179 15.04 -14.66 16.23
N ILE A 180 15.22 -13.98 17.37
CA ILE A 180 16.34 -13.09 17.61
C ILE A 180 17.59 -13.82 18.13
N HIS A 181 17.47 -15.10 18.49
CA HIS A 181 18.60 -15.89 18.98
C HIS A 181 19.76 -15.93 17.98
N ILE A 182 19.45 -16.11 16.69
CA ILE A 182 20.44 -16.10 15.60
C ILE A 182 21.07 -14.71 15.47
N ILE A 183 20.27 -13.64 15.57
CA ILE A 183 20.77 -12.26 15.53
C ILE A 183 21.72 -12.03 16.70
N LYS A 184 21.35 -12.44 17.92
CA LYS A 184 22.20 -12.32 19.11
C LYS A 184 23.54 -13.05 18.95
N GLN A 185 23.57 -14.22 18.29
CA GLN A 185 24.82 -14.92 17.97
C GLN A 185 25.69 -14.12 16.97
N LEU A 186 25.09 -13.51 15.95
CA LEU A 186 25.80 -12.68 14.97
C LEU A 186 26.31 -11.35 15.54
N LEU A 187 25.61 -10.81 16.55
CA LEU A 187 26.01 -9.58 17.23
C LEU A 187 27.18 -9.77 18.20
N GLN A 188 27.47 -11.02 18.60
CA GLN A 188 28.63 -11.30 19.43
C GLN A 188 29.90 -11.16 18.59
N PRO A 189 30.86 -10.31 18.98
CA PRO A 189 32.14 -10.25 18.29
C PRO A 189 32.82 -11.62 18.38
N ASP A 190 33.42 -12.08 17.27
CA ASP A 190 34.26 -13.27 17.27
C ASP A 190 35.30 -13.15 18.38
N SER A 191 35.20 -14.01 19.39
CA SER A 191 36.13 -14.09 20.51
C SER A 191 37.53 -14.58 20.10
N GLY A 192 37.80 -14.68 18.79
CA GLY A 192 38.98 -15.29 18.19
C GLY A 192 40.16 -14.37 17.88
N VAL A 193 40.06 -13.04 17.99
CA VAL A 193 41.23 -12.17 17.77
C VAL A 193 41.89 -11.84 19.11
N ARG A 194 42.70 -12.79 19.61
CA ARG A 194 43.77 -12.48 20.56
C ARG A 194 44.87 -11.72 19.80
N LYS A 195 45.16 -10.48 20.22
CA LYS A 195 46.42 -9.81 19.90
C LYS A 195 47.55 -10.42 20.72
#